data_AF-K1L208-F1
#
_entry.id   AF-K1L208-F1
#
_cell.length_a   1.000
_cell.length_b   1.000
_cell.length_c   1.000
_cell.angle_alpha   90.00
_cell.angle_beta   90.00
_cell.angle_gamma   90.00
#
_symmetry.space_group_name_H-M   'P 1'
#
loop_
_entity.id
_entity.type
_entity.pdbx_description
1 polymer ?
#
loop_
_entity_poly.entity_id
_entity_poly.type
_entity_poly.pdbx_seq_one_letter_code
_entity_poly.pdbx_strand_id
1 'polypeptide(L)'
;MSRQVNILMIKISFYTVIMFLMTIFLVHAQGNQFPSQVWHKGQIVTEDGQVIQGMVKYDLENNVVQLQDTGIKTFGASNVRQFEIFDEVYGGIRTFYTLPYASTGDYETPTFFEILTEGNDIVLLCREQIVIDNRGMGMGMAPMAMNPLWGPPIGGAYKLSFNYYFIKDGRLQRYSLKKRELLDIFDDRADEVQLFMRKNRLSHDKRGDLLRITAYYNQIK
;
A
#
# COMPACT_ATOMS: atom_id res chain seq x y z
N MET A 1 -11.37 -48.33 -39.80
CA MET A 1 -11.62 -46.87 -39.69
C MET A 1 -11.91 -46.39 -38.26
N SER A 2 -12.68 -47.09 -37.42
CA SER A 2 -13.08 -46.57 -36.08
C SER A 2 -11.93 -46.36 -35.08
N ARG A 3 -10.87 -47.20 -35.12
CA ARG A 3 -9.76 -47.14 -34.16
C ARG A 3 -8.85 -45.91 -34.35
N GLN A 4 -8.63 -45.46 -35.59
CA GLN A 4 -7.86 -44.25 -35.87
C GLN A 4 -8.63 -42.97 -35.50
N VAL A 5 -9.96 -42.97 -35.69
CA VAL A 5 -10.82 -41.84 -35.29
C VAL A 5 -10.83 -41.67 -33.76
N ASN A 6 -10.89 -42.78 -33.01
CA ASN A 6 -10.82 -42.73 -31.54
C ASN A 6 -9.46 -42.21 -31.03
N ILE A 7 -8.35 -42.62 -31.64
CA ILE A 7 -7.02 -42.12 -31.27
C ILE A 7 -6.89 -40.63 -31.58
N LEU A 8 -7.46 -40.17 -32.70
CA LEU A 8 -7.47 -38.75 -33.06
C LEU A 8 -8.32 -37.92 -32.08
N MET A 9 -9.51 -38.39 -31.71
CA MET A 9 -10.36 -37.72 -30.72
C MET A 9 -9.73 -37.64 -29.33
N ILE A 10 -9.03 -38.70 -28.89
CA ILE A 10 -8.30 -38.71 -27.61
C ILE A 10 -7.16 -37.68 -27.63
N LYS A 11 -6.42 -37.59 -28.74
CA LYS A 11 -5.35 -36.58 -28.90
C LYS A 11 -5.92 -35.16 -28.87
N ILE A 12 -7.01 -34.90 -29.57
CA ILE A 12 -7.68 -33.58 -29.57
C ILE A 12 -8.14 -33.23 -28.15
N SER A 13 -8.83 -34.15 -27.45
CA SER A 13 -9.24 -33.95 -26.06
C SER A 13 -8.07 -33.62 -25.14
N PHE A 14 -6.95 -34.33 -25.28
CA PHE A 14 -5.73 -34.10 -24.50
C PHE A 14 -5.13 -32.71 -24.75
N TYR A 15 -5.07 -32.26 -26.00
CA TYR A 15 -4.59 -30.91 -26.32
C TYR A 15 -5.53 -29.80 -25.80
N THR A 16 -6.85 -29.99 -25.86
CA THR A 16 -7.79 -29.04 -25.25
C THR A 16 -7.66 -28.96 -23.73
N VAL A 17 -7.44 -30.09 -23.04
CA VAL A 17 -7.23 -30.11 -21.60
C VAL A 17 -5.92 -29.42 -21.22
N ILE A 18 -4.84 -29.61 -22.00
CA ILE A 18 -3.57 -28.91 -21.79
C ILE A 18 -3.71 -27.40 -22.01
N MET A 19 -4.42 -26.98 -23.07
CA MET A 19 -4.68 -25.55 -23.30
C MET A 19 -5.49 -24.93 -22.17
N PHE A 20 -6.52 -25.63 -21.68
CA PHE A 20 -7.33 -25.19 -20.55
C PHE A 20 -6.48 -25.07 -19.26
N LEU A 21 -5.63 -26.06 -18.97
CA LEU A 21 -4.69 -26.01 -17.83
C LEU A 21 -3.69 -24.83 -17.96
N MET A 22 -3.14 -24.57 -19.15
CA MET A 22 -2.26 -23.42 -19.36
C MET A 22 -2.96 -22.08 -19.12
N THR A 23 -4.24 -21.94 -19.48
CA THR A 23 -5.00 -20.70 -19.20
C THR A 23 -5.20 -20.47 -17.70
N ILE A 24 -5.35 -21.54 -16.90
CA ILE A 24 -5.47 -21.43 -15.43
C ILE A 24 -4.15 -20.95 -14.81
N PHE A 25 -3.00 -21.38 -15.33
CA PHE A 25 -1.69 -20.92 -14.87
C PHE A 25 -1.41 -19.44 -15.17
N LEU A 26 -1.88 -18.92 -16.30
CA LEU A 26 -1.72 -17.50 -16.67
C LEU A 26 -2.52 -16.57 -15.75
N VAL A 27 -3.71 -16.98 -15.30
CA VAL A 27 -4.54 -16.18 -14.37
C VAL A 27 -3.88 -16.07 -12.98
N HIS A 28 -3.16 -17.12 -12.53
CA HIS A 28 -2.41 -17.09 -11.27
C HIS A 28 -1.09 -16.32 -11.34
N ALA A 29 -0.65 -15.91 -12.54
CA ALA A 29 0.56 -15.11 -12.73
C ALA A 29 0.32 -13.59 -12.54
N GLN A 30 -0.92 -13.13 -12.36
CA GLN A 30 -1.26 -11.76 -11.97
C GLN A 30 -0.99 -11.51 -10.46
N GLY A 31 0.12 -12.06 -9.95
CA GLY A 31 0.49 -11.98 -8.54
C GLY A 31 0.97 -10.58 -8.14
N ASN A 32 0.33 -10.03 -7.10
CA ASN A 32 0.71 -8.84 -6.33
C ASN A 32 0.95 -7.54 -7.12
N GLN A 33 -0.06 -7.04 -7.82
CA GLN A 33 -0.08 -5.61 -8.17
C GLN A 33 -0.33 -4.79 -6.90
N PHE A 34 0.52 -3.81 -6.61
CA PHE A 34 0.32 -2.91 -5.48
C PHE A 34 -0.81 -1.90 -5.78
N PRO A 35 -1.54 -1.41 -4.77
CA PRO A 35 -2.61 -0.43 -4.99
C PRO A 35 -2.17 0.80 -5.81
N SER A 36 -1.00 1.39 -5.51
CA SER A 36 -0.40 2.48 -6.30
C SER A 36 -0.13 2.14 -7.78
N GLN A 37 -0.06 0.86 -8.16
CA GLN A 37 0.23 0.45 -9.53
C GLN A 37 -1.00 0.28 -10.41
N VAL A 38 -2.20 0.25 -9.82
CA VAL A 38 -3.46 0.03 -10.54
C VAL A 38 -4.33 1.27 -10.58
N TRP A 39 -5.32 1.26 -11.48
CA TRP A 39 -6.31 2.33 -11.57
C TRP A 39 -7.50 1.99 -10.68
N HIS A 40 -7.93 2.97 -9.88
CA HIS A 40 -9.05 2.87 -8.96
C HIS A 40 -10.17 3.81 -9.37
N LYS A 41 -11.43 3.47 -9.13
CA LYS A 41 -12.50 4.48 -9.20
C LYS A 41 -12.28 5.51 -8.09
N GLY A 42 -12.42 6.79 -8.40
CA GLY A 42 -12.12 7.81 -7.42
C GLY A 42 -12.43 9.23 -7.89
N GLN A 43 -11.95 10.18 -7.10
CA GLN A 43 -12.07 11.60 -7.39
C GLN A 43 -10.87 12.38 -6.88
N ILE A 44 -10.58 13.50 -7.53
CA ILE A 44 -9.56 14.46 -7.11
C ILE A 44 -10.26 15.78 -6.82
N VAL A 45 -9.94 16.37 -5.68
CA VAL A 45 -10.31 17.73 -5.33
C VAL A 45 -9.07 18.60 -5.42
N THR A 46 -9.08 19.53 -6.37
CA THR A 46 -7.96 20.45 -6.61
C THR A 46 -7.95 21.60 -5.59
N GLU A 47 -6.85 22.34 -5.53
CA GLU A 47 -6.70 23.47 -4.58
C GLU A 47 -7.73 24.58 -4.77
N ASP A 48 -8.22 24.79 -6.00
CA ASP A 48 -9.31 25.71 -6.33
C ASP A 48 -10.70 25.17 -5.98
N GLY A 49 -10.80 23.93 -5.46
CA GLY A 49 -12.05 23.30 -5.03
C GLY A 49 -12.81 22.58 -6.13
N GLN A 50 -12.26 22.46 -7.35
CA GLN A 50 -12.88 21.66 -8.40
C GLN A 50 -12.81 20.17 -8.03
N VAL A 51 -13.93 19.46 -8.19
CA VAL A 51 -14.01 18.01 -8.03
C VAL A 51 -14.01 17.35 -9.41
N ILE A 52 -13.05 16.46 -9.66
CA ILE A 52 -12.92 15.76 -10.93
C ILE A 52 -12.97 14.25 -10.66
N GLN A 53 -13.96 13.58 -11.22
CA GLN A 53 -14.20 12.15 -11.03
C GLN A 53 -13.63 11.34 -12.19
N GLY A 54 -13.22 10.10 -11.92
CA GLY A 54 -12.68 9.21 -12.94
C GLY A 54 -11.89 8.04 -12.35
N MET A 55 -11.06 7.44 -13.18
CA MET A 55 -10.10 6.45 -12.72
C MET A 55 -8.85 7.17 -12.19
N VAL A 56 -8.49 6.92 -10.94
CA VAL A 56 -7.38 7.54 -10.22
C VAL A 56 -6.26 6.52 -10.05
N LYS A 57 -5.03 6.94 -10.36
CA LYS A 57 -3.81 6.21 -10.04
C LYS A 57 -2.83 7.17 -9.37
N TYR A 58 -2.06 6.70 -8.40
CA TYR A 58 -1.24 7.58 -7.58
C TYR A 58 0.17 7.03 -7.38
N ASP A 59 1.10 7.94 -7.17
CA ASP A 59 2.48 7.67 -6.79
C ASP A 59 2.82 8.57 -5.61
N LEU A 60 2.80 8.01 -4.40
CA LEU A 60 3.10 8.78 -3.20
C LEU A 60 4.57 9.16 -3.12
N GLU A 61 5.50 8.35 -3.65
CA GLU A 61 6.93 8.62 -3.62
C GLU A 61 7.25 9.89 -4.43
N ASN A 62 6.64 10.01 -5.61
CA ASN A 62 6.77 11.18 -6.47
C ASN A 62 5.77 12.31 -6.18
N ASN A 63 4.85 12.12 -5.22
CA ASN A 63 3.76 13.05 -4.89
C ASN A 63 2.93 13.47 -6.12
N VAL A 64 2.55 12.47 -6.92
CA VAL A 64 1.77 12.63 -8.15
C VAL A 64 0.50 11.80 -8.11
N VAL A 65 -0.59 12.35 -8.62
CA VAL A 65 -1.84 11.63 -8.87
C VAL A 65 -2.29 11.85 -10.31
N GLN A 66 -2.75 10.78 -10.95
CA GLN A 66 -3.22 10.75 -12.33
C GLN A 66 -4.71 10.47 -12.33
N LEU A 67 -5.43 11.17 -13.20
CA LEU A 67 -6.85 10.96 -13.45
C LEU A 67 -7.07 10.59 -14.90
N GLN A 68 -7.79 9.51 -15.14
CA GLN A 68 -8.27 9.08 -16.44
C GLN A 68 -9.79 9.22 -16.49
N ASP A 69 -10.23 10.11 -17.37
CA ASP A 69 -11.63 10.30 -17.77
C ASP A 69 -11.70 10.21 -19.31
N THR A 70 -11.72 11.34 -20.02
CA THR A 70 -11.63 11.37 -21.51
C THR A 70 -10.19 11.18 -22.00
N GLY A 71 -9.21 11.45 -21.15
CA GLY A 71 -7.77 11.28 -21.36
C GLY A 71 -7.05 11.24 -20.01
N ILE A 72 -5.72 11.12 -20.01
CA ILE A 72 -4.92 11.08 -18.77
C ILE A 72 -4.42 12.48 -18.44
N LYS A 73 -4.77 12.96 -17.24
CA LYS A 73 -4.27 14.20 -16.63
C LYS A 73 -3.41 13.84 -15.42
N THR A 74 -2.31 14.56 -15.23
CA THR A 74 -1.37 14.36 -14.12
C THR A 74 -1.36 15.61 -13.26
N PHE A 75 -1.49 15.44 -11.94
CA PHE A 75 -1.48 16.50 -10.95
C PHE A 75 -0.36 16.23 -9.93
N GLY A 76 0.39 17.26 -9.58
CA GLY A 76 1.29 17.22 -8.42
C GLY A 76 0.58 17.63 -7.14
N ALA A 77 1.14 17.28 -5.99
CA ALA A 77 0.58 17.63 -4.68
C ALA A 77 0.35 19.14 -4.47
N SER A 78 1.08 20.02 -5.17
CA SER A 78 0.85 21.47 -5.09
C SER A 78 -0.50 21.94 -5.65
N ASN A 79 -1.18 21.12 -6.47
CA ASN A 79 -2.40 21.50 -7.17
C ASN A 79 -3.62 20.68 -6.68
N VAL A 80 -3.41 19.79 -5.72
CA VAL A 80 -4.40 18.84 -5.23
C VAL A 80 -4.55 19.03 -3.73
N ARG A 81 -5.77 19.27 -3.28
CA ARG A 81 -6.10 19.35 -1.86
C ARG A 81 -6.27 17.97 -1.26
N GLN A 82 -7.04 17.13 -1.93
CA GLN A 82 -7.30 15.76 -1.53
C GLN A 82 -7.67 14.89 -2.74
N PHE A 83 -7.50 13.58 -2.62
CA PHE A 83 -8.08 12.63 -3.56
C PHE A 83 -8.57 11.39 -2.83
N GLU A 84 -9.52 10.70 -3.44
CA GLU A 84 -10.14 9.51 -2.90
C GLU A 84 -10.07 8.40 -3.93
N ILE A 85 -9.84 7.18 -3.46
CA ILE A 85 -9.90 5.97 -4.28
C ILE A 85 -10.79 4.95 -3.60
N PHE A 86 -11.49 4.18 -4.42
CA PHE A 86 -12.14 2.96 -4.01
C PHE A 86 -11.17 1.79 -4.21
N ASP A 87 -10.71 1.22 -3.11
CA ASP A 87 -9.79 0.08 -3.13
C ASP A 87 -10.60 -1.22 -3.27
N GLU A 88 -10.62 -1.78 -4.49
CA GLU A 88 -11.32 -3.04 -4.76
C GLU A 88 -10.62 -4.25 -4.12
N VAL A 89 -9.32 -4.13 -3.78
CA VAL A 89 -8.52 -5.24 -3.22
C VAL A 89 -8.79 -5.42 -1.74
N TYR A 90 -8.83 -4.31 -0.99
CA TYR A 90 -9.02 -4.34 0.46
C TYR A 90 -10.42 -3.94 0.91
N GLY A 91 -11.24 -3.39 0.01
CA GLY A 91 -12.58 -2.91 0.27
C GLY A 91 -12.57 -1.59 1.05
N GLY A 92 -13.12 -0.54 0.45
CA GLY A 92 -13.38 0.73 1.13
C GLY A 92 -12.89 1.95 0.38
N ILE A 93 -13.23 3.12 0.92
CA ILE A 93 -12.75 4.41 0.42
C ILE A 93 -11.48 4.75 1.19
N ARG A 94 -10.40 4.98 0.46
CA ARG A 94 -9.14 5.51 1.01
C ARG A 94 -9.04 6.96 0.60
N THR A 95 -8.83 7.82 1.60
CA THR A 95 -8.76 9.27 1.41
C THR A 95 -7.34 9.74 1.65
N PHE A 96 -6.85 10.57 0.74
CA PHE A 96 -5.51 11.12 0.76
C PHE A 96 -5.58 12.63 0.77
N TYR A 97 -4.82 13.26 1.67
CA TYR A 97 -4.74 14.71 1.80
C TYR A 97 -3.34 15.20 1.50
N THR A 98 -3.25 16.40 0.96
CA THR A 98 -2.00 17.13 0.84
C THR A 98 -1.72 17.88 2.12
N LEU A 99 -0.56 17.62 2.72
CA LEU A 99 -0.09 18.34 3.90
C LEU A 99 1.34 18.84 3.65
N PRO A 100 1.72 20.00 4.21
CA PRO A 100 3.10 20.43 4.21
C PRO A 100 3.94 19.48 5.07
N TYR A 101 5.05 18.97 4.52
CA TYR A 101 5.95 18.09 5.25
C TYR A 101 7.39 18.29 4.78
N ALA A 102 8.30 18.43 5.74
CA ALA A 102 9.73 18.52 5.47
C ALA A 102 10.35 17.11 5.54
N SER A 103 10.63 16.50 4.38
CA SER A 103 11.26 15.17 4.34
C SER A 103 12.77 15.21 4.66
N THR A 104 13.44 16.32 4.32
CA THR A 104 14.87 16.54 4.55
C THR A 104 15.13 18.04 4.74
N GLY A 105 15.64 18.44 5.91
CA GLY A 105 15.87 19.85 6.25
C GLY A 105 14.62 20.57 6.76
N ASP A 106 14.61 21.90 6.64
CA ASP A 106 13.56 22.76 7.21
C ASP A 106 12.50 23.22 6.19
N TYR A 107 12.61 22.80 4.93
CA TYR A 107 11.67 23.23 3.88
C TYR A 107 10.51 22.25 3.75
N GLU A 108 9.29 22.74 3.97
CA GLU A 108 8.07 21.96 3.83
C GLU A 108 7.60 21.95 2.37
N THR A 109 7.35 20.76 1.83
CA THR A 109 6.72 20.62 0.50
C THR A 109 5.33 19.99 0.62
N PRO A 110 4.39 20.38 -0.25
CA PRO A 110 3.11 19.69 -0.39
C PRO A 110 3.34 18.20 -0.64
N THR A 111 2.78 17.36 0.23
CA THR A 111 3.06 15.94 0.30
C THR A 111 1.77 15.17 0.57
N PHE A 112 1.53 14.09 -0.18
CA PHE A 112 0.30 13.29 0.00
C PHE A 112 0.40 12.34 1.19
N PHE A 113 -0.67 12.25 1.98
CA PHE A 113 -0.81 11.32 3.10
C PHE A 113 -2.17 10.63 3.06
N GLU A 114 -2.19 9.32 3.24
CA GLU A 114 -3.42 8.57 3.48
C GLU A 114 -3.86 8.77 4.94
N ILE A 115 -5.15 9.04 5.15
CA ILE A 115 -5.74 9.06 6.49
C ILE A 115 -6.16 7.65 6.88
N LEU A 116 -5.68 7.17 8.04
CA LEU A 116 -6.06 5.87 8.60
C LEU A 116 -7.07 6.00 9.74
N THR A 117 -7.00 7.06 10.54
CA THR A 117 -7.98 7.38 11.58
C THR A 117 -8.18 8.87 11.68
N GLU A 118 -9.44 9.28 11.81
CA GLU A 118 -9.81 10.66 12.13
C GLU A 118 -10.23 10.72 13.60
N GLY A 119 -9.72 11.72 14.32
CA GLY A 119 -10.07 11.97 15.72
C GLY A 119 -9.75 13.42 16.07
N ASN A 120 -10.41 13.93 17.11
CA ASN A 120 -10.24 15.32 17.52
C ASN A 120 -8.84 15.60 18.08
N ASP A 121 -8.27 14.62 18.80
CA ASP A 121 -6.99 14.76 19.49
C ASP A 121 -5.80 14.27 18.66
N ILE A 122 -5.97 13.15 17.96
CA ILE A 122 -4.91 12.60 17.13
C ILE A 122 -5.43 12.03 15.81
N VAL A 123 -4.69 12.31 14.74
CA VAL A 123 -4.92 11.73 13.40
C VAL A 123 -3.75 10.83 13.07
N LEU A 124 -4.03 9.58 12.69
CA LEU A 124 -3.03 8.66 12.16
C LEU A 124 -3.03 8.73 10.65
N LEU A 125 -1.85 8.95 10.09
CA LEU A 125 -1.61 9.01 8.66
C LEU A 125 -0.62 7.93 8.25
N CYS A 126 -0.64 7.55 6.98
CA CYS A 126 0.42 6.74 6.40
C CYS A 126 0.79 7.12 4.96
N ARG A 127 1.99 6.69 4.57
CA ARG A 127 2.47 6.69 3.19
C ARG A 127 2.97 5.30 2.84
N GLU A 128 2.36 4.68 1.84
CA GLU A 128 2.84 3.42 1.30
C GLU A 128 4.13 3.61 0.49
N GLN A 129 4.99 2.60 0.52
CA GLN A 129 6.23 2.55 -0.23
C GLN A 129 6.47 1.09 -0.64
N ILE A 130 7.03 0.87 -1.83
CA ILE A 130 7.40 -0.47 -2.28
C ILE A 130 8.86 -0.70 -1.92
N VAL A 131 9.14 -1.64 -1.02
CA VAL A 131 10.50 -2.01 -0.63
C VAL A 131 10.88 -3.38 -1.17
N ILE A 132 12.17 -3.59 -1.38
CA ILE A 132 12.71 -4.90 -1.74
C ILE A 132 13.06 -5.64 -0.44
N ASP A 133 12.40 -6.77 -0.17
CA ASP A 133 12.72 -7.60 0.99
C ASP A 133 13.75 -8.67 0.61
N ASN A 134 14.98 -8.49 1.12
CA ASN A 134 16.08 -9.42 0.91
C ASN A 134 16.17 -10.53 1.98
N ARG A 135 15.27 -10.53 2.98
CA ARG A 135 15.36 -11.44 4.15
C ARG A 135 15.02 -12.90 3.85
N GLY A 136 14.53 -13.21 2.65
CA GLY A 136 14.32 -14.57 2.16
C GLY A 136 15.57 -15.24 1.55
N MET A 137 16.69 -14.51 1.41
CA MET A 137 17.96 -15.02 0.90
C MET A 137 18.81 -15.68 2.01
N GLY A 138 18.20 -16.54 2.81
CA GLY A 138 18.87 -17.26 3.89
C GLY A 138 18.34 -18.67 4.02
N MET A 139 19.20 -19.64 3.72
CA MET A 139 19.08 -21.09 3.98
C MET A 139 18.36 -21.91 2.91
N GLY A 140 19.11 -22.38 1.90
CA GLY A 140 18.62 -23.49 1.07
C GLY A 140 19.53 -23.99 -0.05
N MET A 141 20.33 -23.15 -0.70
CA MET A 141 21.18 -23.59 -1.82
C MET A 141 22.61 -23.04 -1.67
N ALA A 142 23.52 -23.95 -1.37
CA ALA A 142 24.97 -23.78 -1.36
C ALA A 142 25.49 -23.23 -2.73
N PRO A 143 26.77 -22.84 -2.85
CA PRO A 143 27.27 -21.88 -3.83
C PRO A 143 27.26 -22.47 -5.25
N MET A 144 26.12 -22.38 -5.94
CA MET A 144 26.06 -22.68 -7.36
C MET A 144 26.65 -21.50 -8.14
N ALA A 145 27.92 -21.68 -8.50
CA ALA A 145 28.60 -21.16 -9.68
C ALA A 145 28.04 -19.84 -10.24
N MET A 146 28.74 -18.75 -9.92
CA MET A 146 28.71 -17.51 -10.70
C MET A 146 29.00 -17.82 -12.17
N ASN A 147 27.99 -17.71 -13.03
CA ASN A 147 28.17 -17.70 -14.48
C ASN A 147 28.50 -16.25 -14.90
N PRO A 148 29.70 -15.94 -15.43
CA PRO A 148 30.10 -14.58 -15.81
C PRO A 148 29.27 -13.96 -16.95
N LEU A 149 28.41 -14.74 -17.61
CA LEU A 149 27.66 -14.30 -18.79
C LEU A 149 26.27 -13.73 -18.46
N TRP A 150 25.73 -14.00 -17.26
CA TRP A 150 24.41 -13.55 -16.85
C TRP A 150 24.54 -12.89 -15.49
N GLY A 151 24.26 -11.57 -15.46
CA GLY A 151 24.47 -10.69 -14.31
C GLY A 151 23.81 -11.16 -12.99
N PRO A 152 24.04 -10.43 -11.89
CA PRO A 152 23.66 -10.86 -10.56
C PRO A 152 22.18 -11.30 -10.48
N PRO A 153 21.85 -12.39 -9.76
CA PRO A 153 20.49 -12.87 -9.65
C PRO A 153 19.63 -11.77 -9.02
N ILE A 154 18.71 -11.22 -9.82
CA ILE A 154 17.71 -10.23 -9.40
C ILE A 154 16.67 -10.99 -8.57
N GLY A 155 16.98 -11.24 -7.30
CA GLY A 155 16.22 -12.12 -6.41
C GLY A 155 15.62 -11.42 -5.19
N GLY A 156 15.10 -10.21 -5.37
CA GLY A 156 14.37 -9.49 -4.32
C GLY A 156 12.86 -9.53 -4.55
N ALA A 157 12.08 -9.94 -3.55
CA ALA A 157 10.63 -9.85 -3.61
C ALA A 157 10.20 -8.43 -3.21
N TYR A 158 9.41 -7.78 -4.06
CA TYR A 158 8.79 -6.49 -3.71
C TYR A 158 7.74 -6.69 -2.62
N LYS A 159 7.74 -5.82 -1.62
CA LYS A 159 6.83 -5.83 -0.48
C LYS A 159 6.28 -4.43 -0.25
N LEU A 160 4.99 -4.33 0.01
CA LEU A 160 4.35 -3.10 0.45
C LEU A 160 4.75 -2.81 1.90
N SER A 161 5.35 -1.65 2.13
CA SER A 161 5.70 -1.12 3.44
C SER A 161 5.00 0.22 3.67
N PHE A 162 4.89 0.65 4.93
CA PHE A 162 4.17 1.86 5.30
C PHE A 162 5.03 2.69 6.26
N ASN A 163 5.18 3.97 5.95
CA ASN A 163 5.64 4.98 6.91
C ASN A 163 4.40 5.56 7.61
N TYR A 164 4.45 5.67 8.93
CA TYR A 164 3.35 6.22 9.74
C TYR A 164 3.69 7.58 10.29
N TYR A 165 2.67 8.40 10.43
CA TYR A 165 2.77 9.75 10.94
C TYR A 165 1.57 10.04 11.83
N PHE A 166 1.77 10.89 12.83
CA PHE A 166 0.70 11.40 13.67
C PHE A 166 0.59 12.90 13.51
N ILE A 167 -0.63 13.40 13.45
CA ILE A 167 -0.91 14.81 13.76
C ILE A 167 -1.45 14.84 15.18
N LYS A 168 -0.75 15.55 16.07
CA LYS A 168 -1.19 15.85 17.44
C LYS A 168 -0.87 17.32 17.72
N ASP A 169 -1.80 18.05 18.31
CA ASP A 169 -1.62 19.47 18.64
C ASP A 169 -1.18 20.33 17.44
N GLY A 170 -1.70 20.01 16.25
CA GLY A 170 -1.36 20.68 14.99
C GLY A 170 0.04 20.36 14.43
N ARG A 171 0.78 19.44 15.06
CA ARG A 171 2.14 19.06 14.62
C ARG A 171 2.13 17.70 13.94
N LEU A 172 2.61 17.67 12.71
CA LEU A 172 2.86 16.43 11.96
C LEU A 172 4.22 15.85 12.38
N GLN A 173 4.22 14.62 12.88
CA GLN A 173 5.44 13.92 13.30
C GLN A 173 5.49 12.50 12.74
N ARG A 174 6.67 12.08 12.26
CA ARG A 174 6.90 10.70 11.79
C ARG A 174 7.04 9.77 12.97
N TYR A 175 6.37 8.62 12.91
CA TYR A 175 6.46 7.57 13.92
C TYR A 175 7.51 6.52 13.52
N SER A 176 8.53 6.30 14.35
CA SER A 176 9.62 5.34 14.05
C SER A 176 9.30 3.86 14.32
N LEU A 177 8.04 3.53 14.62
CA LEU A 177 7.57 2.19 15.00
C LEU A 177 8.09 1.71 16.36
N LYS A 178 8.69 2.58 17.17
CA LYS A 178 9.17 2.24 18.51
C LYS A 178 8.06 2.40 19.54
N LYS A 179 7.80 1.35 20.32
CA LYS A 179 6.80 1.38 21.40
C LYS A 179 6.93 2.58 22.33
N ARG A 180 8.16 2.94 22.74
CA ARG A 180 8.38 4.08 23.65
C ARG A 180 7.83 5.37 23.05
N GLU A 181 8.22 5.67 21.82
CA GLU A 181 7.76 6.85 21.08
C GLU A 181 6.24 6.84 20.91
N LEU A 182 5.62 5.69 20.62
CA LEU A 182 4.16 5.61 20.53
C LEU A 182 3.48 6.02 21.85
N LEU A 183 4.03 5.58 22.98
CA LEU A 183 3.50 5.94 24.30
C LEU A 183 3.76 7.41 24.62
N ASP A 184 4.92 7.95 24.23
CA ASP A 184 5.23 9.37 24.36
C ASP A 184 4.24 10.23 23.54
N ILE A 185 3.82 9.75 22.35
CA ILE A 185 2.80 10.41 21.53
C ILE A 185 1.43 10.40 22.22
N PHE A 186 1.06 9.31 22.88
CA PHE A 186 -0.21 9.22 23.61
C PHE A 186 -0.17 9.86 25.01
N ASP A 187 1.01 10.21 25.51
CA ASP A 187 1.27 11.01 26.71
C ASP A 187 0.30 10.73 27.88
N ASP A 188 -0.75 11.55 28.01
CA ASP A 188 -1.74 11.55 29.08
C ASP A 188 -2.58 10.27 29.19
N ARG A 189 -2.65 9.46 28.13
CA ARG A 189 -3.39 8.18 28.11
C ARG A 189 -2.50 6.97 27.83
N ALA A 190 -1.19 7.11 28.00
CA ALA A 190 -0.23 6.06 27.69
C ALA A 190 -0.51 4.75 28.46
N ASP A 191 -0.92 4.84 29.74
CA ASP A 191 -1.18 3.68 30.58
C ASP A 191 -2.43 2.91 30.15
N GLU A 192 -3.53 3.60 29.86
CA GLU A 192 -4.76 2.99 29.37
C GLU A 192 -4.55 2.34 28.00
N VAL A 193 -3.84 3.03 27.09
CA VAL A 193 -3.48 2.49 25.78
C VAL A 193 -2.59 1.27 25.91
N GLN A 194 -1.57 1.31 26.78
CA GLN A 194 -0.67 0.17 27.00
C GLN A 194 -1.43 -1.04 27.57
N LEU A 195 -2.39 -0.81 28.46
CA LEU A 195 -3.26 -1.87 28.98
C LEU A 195 -4.15 -2.45 27.87
N PHE A 196 -4.75 -1.61 27.04
CA PHE A 196 -5.57 -2.03 25.89
C PHE A 196 -4.77 -2.88 24.91
N MET A 197 -3.54 -2.47 24.57
CA MET A 197 -2.63 -3.24 23.73
C MET A 197 -2.35 -4.63 24.30
N ARG A 198 -2.06 -4.72 25.61
CA ARG A 198 -1.77 -6.00 26.28
C ARG A 198 -2.98 -6.93 26.28
N LYS A 199 -4.15 -6.42 26.66
CA LYS A 199 -5.41 -7.20 26.71
C LYS A 199 -5.79 -7.76 25.35
N ASN A 200 -5.61 -6.99 24.29
CA ASN A 200 -6.01 -7.34 22.93
C ASN A 200 -4.86 -7.94 22.09
N ARG A 201 -3.67 -8.15 22.69
CA ARG A 201 -2.46 -8.67 22.02
C ARG A 201 -2.06 -7.90 20.76
N LEU A 202 -2.20 -6.58 20.82
CA LEU A 202 -1.93 -5.68 19.69
C LEU A 202 -0.45 -5.36 19.57
N SER A 203 0.07 -5.37 18.34
CA SER A 203 1.43 -4.96 18.01
C SER A 203 1.47 -3.48 17.58
N HIS A 204 2.36 -2.70 18.19
CA HIS A 204 2.52 -1.26 17.95
C HIS A 204 3.11 -0.88 16.58
N ASP A 205 3.54 -1.88 15.82
CA ASP A 205 4.26 -1.77 14.54
C ASP A 205 3.49 -2.40 13.36
N LYS A 206 2.33 -3.00 13.62
CA LYS A 206 1.46 -3.56 12.58
C LYS A 206 0.36 -2.58 12.20
N ARG A 207 0.11 -2.38 10.90
CA ARG A 207 -0.88 -1.42 10.36
C ARG A 207 -2.24 -1.51 11.06
N GLY A 208 -2.86 -2.69 11.01
CA GLY A 208 -4.22 -2.89 11.53
C GLY A 208 -4.30 -2.73 13.05
N ASP A 209 -3.27 -3.17 13.78
CA ASP A 209 -3.21 -3.01 15.22
C ASP A 209 -2.98 -1.55 15.61
N LEU A 210 -2.09 -0.84 14.92
CA LEU A 210 -1.82 0.59 15.13
C LEU A 210 -3.07 1.45 14.88
N LEU A 211 -3.86 1.12 13.85
CA LEU A 211 -5.15 1.74 13.58
C LEU A 211 -6.09 1.55 14.78
N ARG A 212 -6.23 0.31 15.27
CA ARG A 212 -7.08 -0.01 16.43
C ARG A 212 -6.61 0.67 17.72
N ILE A 213 -5.30 0.74 17.93
CA ILE A 213 -4.69 1.42 19.08
C ILE A 213 -5.01 2.91 19.04
N THR A 214 -4.83 3.55 17.89
CA THR A 214 -5.07 4.99 17.73
C THR A 214 -6.56 5.32 17.85
N ALA A 215 -7.42 4.52 17.24
CA ALA A 215 -8.86 4.68 17.37
C ALA A 215 -9.33 4.55 18.82
N TYR A 216 -8.74 3.63 19.60
CA TYR A 216 -9.04 3.51 21.03
C TYR A 216 -8.59 4.74 21.83
N TYR A 217 -7.39 5.27 21.56
CA TYR A 217 -6.93 6.51 22.20
C TYR A 217 -7.91 7.68 21.95
N ASN A 218 -8.35 7.86 20.70
CA ASN A 218 -9.33 8.88 20.34
C ASN A 218 -10.71 8.68 20.98
N GLN A 219 -11.04 7.47 21.40
CA GLN A 219 -12.33 7.17 22.04
C GLN A 219 -12.32 7.51 23.54
N ILE A 220 -11.16 7.44 24.20
CA ILE A 220 -11.04 7.63 25.66
C ILE A 220 -10.59 9.05 26.04
N LYS A 221 -10.41 9.91 25.05
CA LYS A 221 -10.07 11.32 25.22
C LYS A 221 -11.29 12.17 24.91
#